data_AF-A0A6J3FTQ2-F1
#
_entry.id   AF-A0A6J3FTQ2-F1
#
_cell.length_a   1.000
_cell.length_b   1.000
_cell.length_c   1.000
_cell.angle_alpha   90.00
_cell.angle_beta   90.00
_cell.angle_gamma   90.00
#
_symmetry.space_group_name_H-M   'P 1'
#
loop_
_entity.id
_entity.type
_entity.pdbx_description
1 polymer ?
#
loop_
_entity_poly.entity_id
_entity_poly.type
_entity_poly.pdbx_seq_one_letter_code
_entity_poly.pdbx_strand_id
1 'polypeptide(L)'
;MWRFSTFRRNTPSKVGNYSEYYRVNWCQHWFEYFPNPPINILSMIENVLAFHDKELLQHFIDHDITSQLYAWPLLETVFSEVLTREEWLKLFDNIFSNHPSFLLMTVVAYNICSRAPLLNCNLKDDFEFFFHHRNNLDINVVIRQVYHLMETTPTAIHPDSMLHVFVALTKGQYPVFNQYPKFIVDYQTQERERIRNDELDYLRERQTVEDMQAEVDQQRVEDEAWYQKQELLRKAEETRREMLLQEEEKMIQQRQRLAAVKRELKIKEMHLQDAVRRRFLKLQQDQREMELRRLDDEIGRKIYMRDREIAATAKDLEMRQLELESQKRLYEKNLTQNQEAVAKEMRADADAYRRKVDLEEHMFHKLIEAGEMQSQKTQKVMEENLAKAEQACLNTDWKIQSLHKQNCDDLQRNKCYQEVAKLLRENRRKEIELLNAMVEEEAKKRKEAEGKEFDLRSAKKASALSDASRKCFLKQEINAAIEHADHLCHKEKSRFQNEQEDSSCLPRTSQLNDTSEMDPSTQISLNRRAVEWDTSGPNLIKKVRNLRQRLTAQARHRCQTPHLLAT
;
A
#
# COMPACT_ATOMS: atom_id res chain seq x y z
N MET A 1 13.98 61.50 38.96
CA MET A 1 12.83 60.59 39.09
C MET A 1 12.87 59.80 40.41
N TRP A 2 12.15 60.29 41.42
CA TRP A 2 12.02 59.66 42.75
C TRP A 2 11.54 58.21 42.60
N ARG A 3 12.45 57.24 42.81
CA ARG A 3 12.09 55.81 42.73
C ARG A 3 11.22 55.47 43.94
N PHE A 4 9.95 55.16 43.66
CA PHE A 4 8.95 54.72 44.64
C PHE A 4 9.35 53.49 45.48
N SER A 5 10.44 52.80 45.12
CA SER A 5 10.93 51.62 45.87
C SER A 5 11.49 51.93 47.26
N THR A 6 11.62 53.21 47.64
CA THR A 6 12.07 53.63 48.97
C THR A 6 10.94 53.88 49.97
N PHE A 7 9.67 53.90 49.53
CA PHE A 7 8.50 54.14 50.40
C PHE A 7 8.22 53.05 51.47
N ARG A 8 8.98 51.95 51.49
CA ARG A 8 8.82 50.84 52.46
C ARG A 8 10.07 50.53 53.28
N ARG A 9 11.06 51.41 53.36
CA ARG A 9 12.15 51.24 54.34
C ARG A 9 11.76 51.90 55.65
N ASN A 10 11.14 51.13 56.54
CA ASN A 10 10.82 51.53 57.92
C ASN A 10 12.05 51.62 58.84
N THR A 11 13.27 51.45 58.32
CA THR A 11 14.50 51.52 59.12
C THR A 11 15.08 52.94 59.07
N PRO A 12 15.10 53.67 60.20
CA PRO A 12 15.69 55.00 60.25
C PRO A 12 17.20 54.92 60.01
N SER A 13 17.68 55.66 59.03
CA SER A 13 19.10 55.88 58.76
C SER A 13 19.35 57.39 58.80
N LYS A 14 20.58 57.85 59.10
CA LYS A 14 20.86 59.29 59.16
C LYS A 14 20.45 60.00 57.86
N VAL A 15 20.79 59.43 56.70
CA VAL A 15 20.40 59.96 55.37
C VAL A 15 18.90 59.89 55.14
N GLY A 16 18.25 58.78 55.53
CA GLY A 16 16.79 58.65 55.44
C GLY A 16 16.03 59.66 56.30
N ASN A 17 16.58 60.02 57.47
CA ASN A 17 15.97 61.00 58.35
C ASN A 17 15.95 62.40 57.71
N TYR A 18 17.02 62.83 57.04
CA TYR A 18 17.06 64.12 56.35
C TYR A 18 16.15 64.15 55.11
N SER A 19 16.06 63.04 54.35
CA SER A 19 15.15 62.98 53.21
C SER A 19 13.68 62.99 53.64
N GLU A 20 13.33 62.28 54.72
CA GLU A 20 11.97 62.28 55.24
C GLU A 20 11.59 63.64 55.82
N TYR A 21 12.57 64.30 56.46
CA TYR A 21 12.42 65.63 57.05
C TYR A 21 12.14 66.69 55.99
N TYR A 22 12.87 66.62 54.86
CA TYR A 22 12.64 67.48 53.71
C TYR A 22 11.26 67.21 53.11
N ARG A 23 10.89 65.93 52.91
CA ARG A 23 9.62 65.53 52.30
C ARG A 23 8.39 66.00 53.09
N VAL A 24 8.40 65.84 54.42
CA VAL A 24 7.25 66.20 55.25
C VAL A 24 7.03 67.72 55.31
N ASN A 25 8.11 68.51 55.28
CA ASN A 25 8.04 69.95 55.52
C ASN A 25 8.06 70.81 54.24
N TRP A 26 8.93 70.51 53.26
CA TRP A 26 9.10 71.33 52.04
C TRP A 26 8.38 70.76 50.81
N CYS A 27 8.00 69.48 50.82
CA CYS A 27 7.19 68.85 49.76
C CYS A 27 5.70 68.76 50.10
N GLN A 28 5.19 69.70 50.90
CA GLN A 28 3.75 69.77 51.22
C GLN A 28 2.94 70.00 49.94
N HIS A 29 1.82 69.27 49.79
CA HIS A 29 0.96 69.31 48.60
C HIS A 29 1.63 68.86 47.28
N TRP A 30 2.88 68.37 47.29
CA TRP A 30 3.58 67.98 46.06
C TRP A 30 2.99 66.74 45.38
N PHE A 31 2.32 65.88 46.16
CA PHE A 31 1.89 64.55 45.72
C PHE A 31 0.38 64.41 45.57
N GLU A 32 -0.40 65.49 45.72
CA GLU A 32 -1.88 65.47 45.66
C GLU A 32 -2.41 64.96 44.32
N TYR A 33 -1.72 65.27 43.22
CA TYR A 33 -2.09 64.86 41.86
C TYR A 33 -1.10 63.87 41.26
N PHE A 34 -0.30 63.18 42.08
CA PHE A 34 0.70 62.22 41.61
C PHE A 34 0.05 61.18 40.66
N PRO A 35 0.60 60.94 39.46
CA PRO A 35 1.96 61.24 38.98
C PRO A 35 2.20 62.62 38.36
N ASN A 36 1.19 63.49 38.29
CA ASN A 36 1.34 64.80 37.66
C ASN A 36 2.08 65.79 38.58
N PRO A 37 2.75 66.82 38.02
CA PRO A 37 3.38 67.89 38.80
C PRO A 37 2.38 68.60 39.73
N PRO A 38 2.82 69.18 40.85
CA PRO A 38 1.94 69.79 41.83
C PRO A 38 1.41 71.15 41.36
N ILE A 39 0.29 71.11 40.63
CA ILE A 39 -0.36 72.28 40.04
C ILE A 39 -0.63 73.37 41.09
N ASN A 40 -1.05 73.01 42.31
CA ASN A 40 -1.31 73.95 43.39
C ASN A 40 -0.06 74.77 43.77
N ILE A 41 1.10 74.11 43.86
CA ILE A 41 2.38 74.76 44.19
C ILE A 41 2.86 75.61 43.04
N LEU A 42 2.74 75.11 41.80
CA LEU A 42 3.14 75.84 40.61
C LEU A 42 2.30 77.11 40.40
N SER A 43 0.99 77.03 40.69
CA SER A 43 0.10 78.19 40.67
C SER A 43 0.46 79.24 41.74
N MET A 44 0.88 78.83 42.95
CA MET A 44 1.37 79.77 43.97
C MET A 44 2.60 80.53 43.48
N ILE A 45 3.56 79.85 42.86
CA ILE A 45 4.78 80.49 42.29
C ILE A 45 4.40 81.48 41.19
N GLU A 46 3.50 81.07 40.30
CA GLU A 46 3.03 81.90 39.19
C GLU A 46 2.32 83.17 39.68
N ASN A 47 1.49 83.07 40.72
CA ASN A 47 0.80 84.22 41.31
C ASN A 47 1.78 85.22 41.96
N VAL A 48 2.83 84.74 42.62
CA VAL A 48 3.86 85.60 43.20
C VAL A 48 4.68 86.26 42.08
N LEU A 49 5.06 85.51 41.04
CA LEU A 49 5.76 86.06 39.89
C LEU A 49 4.92 87.14 39.17
N ALA A 50 3.62 86.89 39.01
CA ALA A 50 2.67 87.84 38.44
C ALA A 50 2.58 89.16 39.22
N PHE A 51 2.83 89.14 40.53
CA PHE A 51 2.82 90.34 41.35
C PHE A 51 4.11 91.16 41.20
N HIS A 52 5.27 90.49 41.19
CA HIS A 52 6.58 91.15 41.23
C HIS A 52 7.18 91.48 39.86
N ASP A 53 6.94 90.66 38.84
CA ASP A 53 7.44 90.89 37.48
C ASP A 53 6.41 90.46 36.43
N LYS A 54 5.47 91.36 36.16
CA LYS A 54 4.40 91.14 35.17
C LYS A 54 4.92 91.00 33.75
N GLU A 55 6.00 91.70 33.41
CA GLU A 55 6.57 91.72 32.06
C GLU A 55 7.22 90.37 31.76
N LEU A 56 7.97 89.81 32.70
CA LEU A 56 8.55 88.47 32.56
C LEU A 56 7.47 87.39 32.45
N LEU A 57 6.40 87.49 33.25
CA LEU A 57 5.29 86.53 33.15
C LEU A 57 4.52 86.66 31.83
N GLN A 58 4.29 87.89 31.34
CA GLN A 58 3.68 88.10 30.02
C GLN A 58 4.52 87.49 28.91
N HIS A 59 5.84 87.65 28.97
CA HIS A 59 6.76 87.01 28.02
C HIS A 59 6.64 85.49 28.04
N PHE A 60 6.50 84.87 29.22
CA PHE A 60 6.25 83.42 29.31
C PHE A 60 4.91 83.02 28.68
N ILE A 61 3.85 83.79 28.93
CA ILE A 61 2.52 83.52 28.36
C ILE A 61 2.55 83.65 26.83
N ASP A 62 3.20 84.68 26.30
CA ASP A 62 3.31 84.95 24.86
C ASP A 62 4.06 83.83 24.11
N HIS A 63 4.91 83.07 24.82
CA HIS A 63 5.69 81.95 24.29
C HIS A 63 5.18 80.56 24.74
N ASP A 64 3.95 80.46 25.26
CA ASP A 64 3.34 79.21 25.75
C ASP A 64 4.16 78.47 26.83
N ILE A 65 4.90 79.22 27.66
CA ILE A 65 5.69 78.69 28.77
C ILE A 65 4.84 78.65 30.04
N THR A 66 4.55 77.43 30.52
CA THR A 66 3.80 77.22 31.75
C THR A 66 4.71 77.15 32.97
N SER A 67 4.14 77.31 34.18
CA SER A 67 4.86 77.10 35.46
C SER A 67 5.46 75.69 35.61
N GLN A 68 4.99 74.70 34.85
CA GLN A 68 5.62 73.39 34.77
C GLN A 68 6.99 73.40 34.07
N LEU A 69 7.32 74.42 33.26
CA LEU A 69 8.59 74.49 32.56
C LEU A 69 9.61 75.36 33.29
N TYR A 70 9.20 76.49 33.86
CA TYR A 70 10.14 77.40 34.53
C TYR A 70 10.30 77.15 36.04
N ALA A 71 9.32 76.52 36.69
CA ALA A 71 9.33 76.30 38.14
C ALA A 71 9.52 74.83 38.54
N TRP A 72 8.88 73.88 37.83
CA TRP A 72 8.97 72.47 38.20
C TRP A 72 10.38 71.85 38.07
N PRO A 73 11.18 72.10 37.01
CA PRO A 73 12.53 71.53 36.91
C PRO A 73 13.44 71.93 38.08
N LEU A 74 13.28 73.18 38.55
CA LEU A 74 13.98 73.70 39.72
C LEU A 74 13.53 73.00 41.01
N LEU A 75 12.24 72.70 41.16
CA LEU A 75 11.71 72.02 42.34
C LEU A 75 11.96 70.50 42.32
N GLU A 76 11.80 69.82 41.19
CA GLU A 76 11.97 68.37 41.04
C GLU A 76 13.39 67.94 41.42
N THR A 77 14.37 68.73 41.01
CA THR A 77 15.80 68.50 41.24
C THR A 77 16.29 69.24 42.48
N VAL A 78 15.41 70.03 43.11
CA VAL A 78 15.71 70.93 44.21
C VAL A 78 16.96 71.78 43.95
N PHE A 79 16.99 72.41 42.78
CA PHE A 79 18.06 73.25 42.22
C PHE A 79 19.41 72.55 41.98
N SER A 80 19.50 71.22 42.12
CA SER A 80 20.77 70.50 41.96
C SER A 80 21.29 70.45 40.52
N GLU A 81 20.42 70.56 39.52
CA GLU A 81 20.83 70.65 38.10
C GLU A 81 21.46 72.01 37.76
N VAL A 82 20.91 73.07 38.36
CA VAL A 82 21.19 74.45 37.99
C VAL A 82 22.29 75.09 38.86
N LEU A 83 22.48 74.62 40.10
CA LEU A 83 23.48 75.14 41.03
C LEU A 83 24.69 74.21 41.17
N THR A 84 25.84 74.80 41.52
CA THR A 84 26.99 74.03 42.01
C THR A 84 26.76 73.58 43.45
N ARG A 85 27.56 72.61 43.93
CA ARG A 85 27.46 72.11 45.30
C ARG A 85 27.62 73.21 46.35
N GLU A 86 28.54 74.15 46.15
CA GLU A 86 28.81 75.22 47.12
C GLU A 86 27.66 76.24 47.18
N GLU A 87 27.10 76.61 46.04
CA GLU A 87 25.94 77.50 45.95
C GLU A 87 24.68 76.84 46.51
N TRP A 88 24.49 75.56 46.20
CA TRP A 88 23.38 74.77 46.73
C TRP A 88 23.42 74.71 48.25
N LEU A 89 24.59 74.46 48.85
CA LEU A 89 24.73 74.46 50.32
C LEU A 89 24.39 75.84 50.93
N LYS A 90 24.91 76.93 50.35
CA LYS A 90 24.59 78.30 50.81
C LYS A 90 23.09 78.60 50.73
N LEU A 91 22.44 78.18 49.66
CA LEU A 91 21.00 78.35 49.48
C LEU A 91 20.22 77.55 50.53
N PHE A 92 20.60 76.29 50.76
CA PHE A 92 19.88 75.41 51.68
C PHE A 92 20.10 75.75 53.15
N ASP A 93 21.23 76.34 53.52
CA ASP A 93 21.41 76.93 54.85
C ASP A 93 20.31 77.98 55.13
N ASN A 94 19.92 78.76 54.11
CA ASN A 94 18.83 79.73 54.21
C ASN A 94 17.44 79.07 54.12
N ILE A 95 17.24 78.07 53.25
CA ILE A 95 15.95 77.36 53.13
C ILE A 95 15.59 76.64 54.44
N PHE A 96 16.56 75.99 55.09
CA PHE A 96 16.32 75.28 56.34
C PHE A 96 16.18 76.20 57.55
N SER A 97 16.73 77.43 57.48
CA SER A 97 16.62 78.42 58.56
C SER A 97 15.30 79.19 58.54
N ASN A 98 14.57 79.18 57.43
CA ASN A 98 13.34 79.95 57.22
C ASN A 98 12.11 79.04 57.03
N HIS A 99 10.93 79.67 56.94
CA HIS A 99 9.66 78.97 56.68
C HIS A 99 9.68 78.20 55.34
N PRO A 100 8.98 77.06 55.17
CA PRO A 100 8.94 76.31 53.92
C PRO A 100 8.58 77.10 52.66
N SER A 101 7.82 78.20 52.81
CA SER A 101 7.51 79.14 51.72
C SER A 101 8.76 79.75 51.07
N PHE A 102 9.87 79.86 51.81
CA PHE A 102 11.14 80.39 51.32
C PHE A 102 11.66 79.63 50.10
N LEU A 103 11.42 78.32 50.02
CA LEU A 103 11.80 77.51 48.85
C LEU A 103 11.03 77.95 47.59
N LEU A 104 9.72 78.20 47.71
CA LEU A 104 8.90 78.65 46.58
C LEU A 104 9.29 80.08 46.15
N MET A 105 9.57 80.95 47.12
CA MET A 105 10.04 82.31 46.87
C MET A 105 11.44 82.33 46.22
N THR A 106 12.27 81.31 46.50
CA THR A 106 13.56 81.12 45.82
C THR A 106 13.37 80.85 44.33
N VAL A 107 12.36 80.07 43.93
CA VAL A 107 12.06 79.83 42.51
C VAL A 107 11.70 81.15 41.82
N VAL A 108 10.86 81.97 42.45
CA VAL A 108 10.49 83.29 41.90
C VAL A 108 11.70 84.21 41.80
N ALA A 109 12.49 84.31 42.88
CA ALA A 109 13.71 85.13 42.90
C ALA A 109 14.71 84.70 41.83
N TYR A 110 14.88 83.39 41.62
CA TYR A 110 15.75 82.84 40.58
C TYR A 110 15.32 83.29 39.18
N ASN A 111 14.01 83.28 38.90
CA ASN A 111 13.45 83.77 37.64
C ASN A 111 13.66 85.28 37.48
N ILE A 112 13.39 86.08 38.52
CA ILE A 112 13.57 87.54 38.47
C ILE A 112 15.04 87.93 38.31
N CYS A 113 15.97 87.27 39.03
CA CYS A 113 17.40 87.51 38.86
C CYS A 113 17.91 87.09 37.47
N SER A 114 17.20 86.17 36.82
CA SER A 114 17.47 85.69 35.45
C SER A 114 16.66 86.43 34.38
N ARG A 115 16.05 87.57 34.70
CA ARG A 115 15.17 88.31 33.78
C ARG A 115 15.81 88.63 32.44
N ALA A 116 17.05 89.13 32.44
CA ALA A 116 17.73 89.54 31.21
C ALA A 116 17.94 88.39 30.20
N PRO A 117 18.49 87.21 30.58
CA PRO A 117 18.58 86.08 29.66
C PRO A 117 17.20 85.51 29.27
N LEU A 118 16.24 85.46 30.20
CA LEU A 118 14.92 84.90 29.93
C LEU A 118 14.09 85.72 28.93
N LEU A 119 14.17 87.06 28.99
CA LEU A 119 13.52 87.94 28.01
C LEU A 119 14.14 87.86 26.60
N ASN A 120 15.38 87.34 26.49
CA ASN A 120 16.04 87.14 25.19
C ASN A 120 15.71 85.78 24.57
N CYS A 121 15.11 84.85 25.31
CA CYS A 121 14.66 83.56 24.81
C CYS A 121 13.37 83.74 24.00
N ASN A 122 13.34 83.20 22.78
CA ASN A 122 12.20 83.30 21.86
C ASN A 122 11.59 81.94 21.49
N LEU A 123 12.33 80.84 21.66
CA LEU A 123 11.84 79.49 21.41
C LEU A 123 11.61 78.74 22.72
N LYS A 124 10.60 77.89 22.74
CA LYS A 124 10.28 77.04 23.90
C LYS A 124 11.47 76.20 24.37
N ASP A 125 12.21 75.62 23.42
CA ASP A 125 13.39 74.79 23.70
C ASP A 125 14.50 75.59 24.40
N ASP A 126 14.61 76.90 24.16
CA ASP A 126 15.59 77.75 24.82
C ASP A 126 15.29 77.88 26.32
N PHE A 127 14.00 77.97 26.69
CA PHE A 127 13.58 78.00 28.09
C PHE A 127 13.81 76.65 28.76
N GLU A 128 13.44 75.54 28.11
CA GLU A 128 13.71 74.19 28.62
C GLU A 128 15.21 73.98 28.85
N PHE A 129 16.03 74.38 27.88
CA PHE A 129 17.48 74.34 28.02
C PHE A 129 17.95 75.19 29.21
N PHE A 130 17.45 76.42 29.35
CA PHE A 130 17.85 77.32 30.43
C PHE A 130 17.60 76.73 31.83
N PHE A 131 16.44 76.11 32.06
CA PHE A 131 16.07 75.59 33.39
C PHE A 131 16.67 74.21 33.74
N HIS A 132 17.28 73.53 32.77
CA HIS A 132 18.02 72.28 32.98
C HIS A 132 19.55 72.45 33.00
N HIS A 133 20.05 73.66 32.75
CA HIS A 133 21.48 73.94 32.67
C HIS A 133 21.94 75.00 33.67
N ARG A 134 23.24 75.00 33.94
CA ARG A 134 23.86 75.96 34.86
C ARG A 134 23.96 77.34 34.21
N ASN A 135 23.44 78.34 34.93
CA ASN A 135 23.49 79.74 34.51
C ASN A 135 24.45 80.53 35.40
N ASN A 136 25.10 81.55 34.83
CA ASN A 136 26.04 82.40 35.57
C ASN A 136 25.26 83.43 36.42
N LEU A 137 24.83 83.00 37.60
CA LEU A 137 24.04 83.80 38.54
C LEU A 137 24.68 83.76 39.93
N ASP A 138 24.84 84.94 40.55
CA ASP A 138 25.33 84.99 41.92
C ASP A 138 24.20 84.63 42.90
N ILE A 139 24.35 83.48 43.55
CA ILE A 139 23.38 82.97 44.53
C ILE A 139 23.15 83.94 45.70
N ASN A 140 24.14 84.76 46.06
CA ASN A 140 23.96 85.74 47.14
C ASN A 140 22.97 86.84 46.75
N VAL A 141 22.95 87.22 45.46
CA VAL A 141 21.96 88.17 44.93
C VAL A 141 20.58 87.53 44.94
N VAL A 142 20.47 86.26 44.52
CA VAL A 142 19.21 85.51 44.59
C VAL A 142 18.70 85.44 46.03
N ILE A 143 19.54 85.05 46.99
CA ILE A 143 19.15 84.95 48.41
C ILE A 143 18.66 86.31 48.95
N ARG A 144 19.38 87.41 48.67
CA ARG A 144 18.94 88.76 49.06
C ARG A 144 17.58 89.10 48.44
N GLN A 145 17.39 88.73 47.18
CA GLN A 145 16.12 88.90 46.49
C GLN A 145 15.02 88.05 47.14
N VAL A 146 15.28 86.81 47.59
CA VAL A 146 14.29 86.00 48.31
C VAL A 146 13.82 86.70 49.57
N TYR A 147 14.73 87.20 50.41
CA TYR A 147 14.36 87.94 51.62
C TYR A 147 13.55 89.21 51.28
N HIS A 148 13.93 89.92 50.22
CA HIS A 148 13.17 91.07 49.76
C HIS A 148 11.75 90.69 49.30
N LEU A 149 11.59 89.58 48.56
CA LEU A 149 10.29 89.08 48.13
C LEU A 149 9.43 88.64 49.31
N MET A 150 10.02 88.01 50.33
CA MET A 150 9.31 87.60 51.55
C MET A 150 8.70 88.82 52.28
N GLU A 151 9.38 89.96 52.31
CA GLU A 151 8.89 91.18 52.98
C GLU A 151 7.89 91.99 52.13
N THR A 152 8.03 91.95 50.80
CA THR A 152 7.26 92.79 49.87
C THR A 152 5.99 92.11 49.33
N THR A 153 5.85 90.79 49.48
CA THR A 153 4.67 90.06 48.99
C THR A 153 3.49 90.22 49.96
N PRO A 154 2.30 90.66 49.48
CA PRO A 154 1.11 90.75 50.31
C PRO A 154 0.69 89.39 50.87
N THR A 155 0.14 89.38 52.09
CA THR A 155 -0.28 88.15 52.79
C THR A 155 -1.31 87.30 52.03
N ALA A 156 -2.12 87.92 51.16
CA ALA A 156 -3.11 87.22 50.33
C ALA A 156 -2.51 86.34 49.22
N ILE A 157 -1.31 86.68 48.73
CA ILE A 157 -0.60 85.95 47.66
C ILE A 157 0.58 85.16 48.25
N HIS A 158 0.99 85.48 49.48
CA HIS A 158 2.14 84.86 50.13
C HIS A 158 1.90 83.35 50.36
N PRO A 159 2.82 82.46 49.92
CA PRO A 159 2.70 81.00 50.10
C PRO A 159 2.70 80.51 51.56
N ASP A 160 2.88 81.40 52.52
CA ASP A 160 2.89 81.10 53.97
C ASP A 160 1.48 80.81 54.48
N SER A 161 0.47 81.47 53.91
CA SER A 161 -0.94 81.25 54.29
C SER A 161 -1.48 79.89 53.87
N MET A 162 -0.89 79.27 52.84
CA MET A 162 -1.35 78.01 52.25
C MET A 162 -0.52 76.79 52.65
N LEU A 163 0.68 77.00 53.21
CA LEU A 163 1.56 75.94 53.70
C LEU A 163 1.48 75.84 55.22
N HIS A 164 1.63 74.63 55.76
CA HIS A 164 1.70 74.45 57.20
C HIS A 164 3.09 74.80 57.75
N VAL A 165 3.09 75.31 58.98
CA VAL A 165 4.31 75.58 59.75
C VAL A 165 5.12 74.30 59.94
N PHE A 166 6.43 74.47 59.99
CA PHE A 166 7.42 73.43 60.22
C PHE A 166 7.04 72.43 61.35
N VAL A 167 7.13 71.13 61.05
CA VAL A 167 6.85 70.01 61.96
C VAL A 167 8.10 69.13 62.14
N ALA A 168 8.49 68.91 63.40
CA ALA A 168 9.59 68.00 63.73
C ALA A 168 9.22 66.52 63.54
N LEU A 169 10.15 65.72 63.03
CA LEU A 169 9.94 64.27 62.88
C LEU A 169 9.84 63.55 64.23
N THR A 170 8.96 62.55 64.29
CA THR A 170 8.85 61.63 65.43
C THR A 170 10.11 60.80 65.61
N LYS A 171 10.64 60.70 66.83
CA LYS A 171 11.81 59.88 67.14
C LYS A 171 11.43 58.40 67.10
N GLY A 172 12.11 57.61 66.26
CA GLY A 172 12.03 56.14 66.24
C GLY A 172 11.17 55.53 65.13
N GLN A 173 10.21 56.26 64.56
CA GLN A 173 9.39 55.82 63.41
C GLN A 173 9.11 57.02 62.49
N TYR A 174 9.14 56.80 61.17
CA TYR A 174 8.73 57.82 60.20
C TYR A 174 7.21 57.99 60.21
N PRO A 175 6.71 59.23 60.07
CA PRO A 175 5.28 59.47 59.96
C PRO A 175 4.73 58.79 58.70
N VAL A 176 3.54 58.19 58.84
CA VAL A 176 2.84 57.58 57.70
C VAL A 176 2.48 58.69 56.71
N PHE A 177 3.12 58.68 55.54
CA PHE A 177 2.83 59.61 54.46
C PHE A 177 1.53 59.17 53.76
N ASN A 178 0.51 60.03 53.76
CA ASN A 178 -0.81 59.74 53.18
C ASN A 178 -1.29 60.80 52.18
N GLN A 179 -0.44 61.77 51.84
CA GLN A 179 -0.79 62.89 50.96
C GLN A 179 -0.60 62.53 49.47
N TYR A 180 -1.15 61.40 49.04
CA TYR A 180 -1.14 60.97 47.63
C TYR A 180 -2.43 60.22 47.27
N PRO A 181 -2.81 60.17 45.97
CA PRO A 181 -3.94 59.38 45.50
C PRO A 181 -3.73 57.88 45.76
N LYS A 182 -4.35 57.35 46.82
CA LYS A 182 -4.25 55.92 47.19
C LYS A 182 -4.67 55.00 46.06
N PHE A 183 -5.77 55.34 45.36
CA PHE A 183 -6.30 54.56 44.25
C PHE A 183 -5.26 54.24 43.17
N ILE A 184 -4.44 55.22 42.76
CA ILE A 184 -3.44 55.04 41.70
C ILE A 184 -2.33 54.09 42.17
N VAL A 185 -1.86 54.27 43.41
CA VAL A 185 -0.80 53.45 43.99
C VAL A 185 -1.30 52.02 44.24
N ASP A 186 -2.53 51.87 44.72
CA ASP A 186 -3.17 50.58 44.96
C ASP A 186 -3.38 49.83 43.64
N TYR A 187 -3.87 50.51 42.59
CA TYR A 187 -3.99 49.93 41.26
C TYR A 187 -2.63 49.47 40.70
N GLN A 188 -1.60 50.31 40.79
CA GLN A 188 -0.25 49.93 40.35
C GLN A 188 0.33 48.75 41.16
N THR A 189 -0.02 48.64 42.44
CA THR A 189 0.40 47.53 43.30
C THR A 189 -0.33 46.24 42.90
N GLN A 190 -1.65 46.31 42.73
CA GLN A 190 -2.47 45.19 42.27
C GLN A 190 -2.04 44.69 40.90
N GLU A 191 -1.72 45.59 39.96
CA GLU A 191 -1.27 45.20 38.62
C GLU A 191 0.09 44.50 38.66
N ARG A 192 1.01 44.94 39.54
CA ARG A 192 2.28 44.23 39.76
C ARG A 192 2.07 42.86 40.38
N GLU A 193 1.13 42.72 41.32
CA GLU A 193 0.80 41.43 41.92
C GLU A 193 0.13 40.50 40.90
N ARG A 194 -0.72 41.03 40.02
CA ARG A 194 -1.31 40.30 38.90
C ARG A 194 -0.24 39.79 37.95
N ILE A 195 0.65 40.66 37.46
CA ILE A 195 1.77 40.27 36.59
C ILE A 195 2.62 39.19 37.26
N ARG A 196 2.92 39.34 38.54
CA ARG A 196 3.67 38.33 39.30
C ARG A 196 2.95 36.98 39.37
N ASN A 197 1.63 36.98 39.53
CA ASN A 197 0.85 35.74 39.56
C ASN A 197 0.81 35.09 38.17
N ASP A 198 0.61 35.87 37.12
CA ASP A 198 0.64 35.39 35.73
C ASP A 198 2.02 34.78 35.39
N GLU A 199 3.12 35.41 35.83
CA GLU A 199 4.48 34.86 35.69
C GLU A 199 4.65 33.53 36.43
N LEU A 200 4.08 33.39 37.63
CA LEU A 200 4.13 32.14 38.39
C LEU A 200 3.34 31.03 37.70
N ASP A 201 2.17 31.34 37.15
CA ASP A 201 1.35 30.36 36.44
C ASP A 201 2.00 29.93 35.12
N TYR A 202 2.60 30.88 34.39
CA TYR A 202 3.41 30.58 33.20
C TYR A 202 4.56 29.62 33.51
N LEU A 203 5.25 29.81 34.64
CA LEU A 203 6.33 28.91 35.07
C LEU A 203 5.82 27.52 35.42
N ARG A 204 4.64 27.41 36.04
CA ARG A 204 4.01 26.11 36.34
C ARG A 204 3.64 25.37 35.06
N GLU A 205 2.99 26.04 34.12
CA GLU A 205 2.63 25.45 32.82
C GLU A 205 3.88 24.96 32.08
N ARG A 206 4.93 25.77 32.04
CA ARG A 206 6.20 25.38 31.42
C ARG A 206 6.80 24.13 32.08
N GLN A 207 6.78 24.05 33.41
CA GLN A 207 7.25 22.87 34.12
C GLN A 207 6.42 21.63 33.75
N THR A 208 5.10 21.74 33.67
CA THR A 208 4.25 20.60 33.25
C THR A 208 4.55 20.13 31.82
N VAL A 209 4.86 21.05 30.91
CA VAL A 209 5.24 20.71 29.52
C VAL A 209 6.60 20.03 29.49
N GLU A 210 7.57 20.51 30.28
CA GLU A 210 8.89 19.89 30.40
C GLU A 210 8.79 18.47 30.98
N ASP A 211 7.94 18.26 31.99
CA ASP A 211 7.67 16.94 32.58
C ASP A 211 7.00 15.99 31.56
N MET A 212 5.98 16.46 30.84
CA MET A 212 5.33 15.67 29.77
C MET A 212 6.30 15.32 28.65
N GLN A 213 7.19 16.23 28.28
CA GLN A 213 8.21 15.98 27.26
C GLN A 213 9.22 14.93 27.73
N ALA A 214 9.63 14.98 29.01
CA ALA A 214 10.50 13.98 29.60
C ALA A 214 9.86 12.58 29.61
N GLU A 215 8.56 12.48 29.91
CA GLU A 215 7.81 11.22 29.83
C GLU A 215 7.76 10.67 28.40
N VAL A 216 7.50 11.53 27.41
CA VAL A 216 7.50 11.13 25.99
C VAL A 216 8.89 10.65 25.55
N ASP A 217 9.95 11.34 25.96
CA ASP A 217 11.31 10.95 25.62
C ASP A 217 11.71 9.63 26.30
N GLN A 218 11.26 9.40 27.54
CA GLN A 218 11.44 8.11 28.21
C GLN A 218 10.72 6.98 27.46
N GLN A 219 9.45 7.18 27.07
CA GLN A 219 8.69 6.21 26.29
C GLN A 219 9.37 5.89 24.95
N ARG A 220 9.93 6.89 24.27
CA ARG A 220 10.69 6.69 23.03
C ARG A 220 11.91 5.79 23.23
N VAL A 221 12.68 6.01 24.29
CA VAL A 221 13.84 5.18 24.61
C VAL A 221 13.41 3.73 24.92
N GLU A 222 12.31 3.56 25.66
CA GLU A 222 11.74 2.24 25.96
C GLU A 222 11.26 1.51 24.69
N ASP A 223 10.57 2.22 23.79
CA ASP A 223 10.13 1.70 22.50
C ASP A 223 11.31 1.31 21.61
N GLU A 224 12.35 2.16 21.51
CA GLU A 224 13.57 1.87 20.76
C GLU A 224 14.28 0.62 21.30
N ALA A 225 14.40 0.50 22.63
CA ALA A 225 14.96 -0.68 23.26
C ALA A 225 14.12 -1.94 22.99
N TRP A 226 12.79 -1.81 22.98
CA TRP A 226 11.88 -2.89 22.62
C TRP A 226 12.05 -3.32 21.16
N TYR A 227 12.14 -2.39 20.22
CA TYR A 227 12.39 -2.67 18.80
C TYR A 227 13.74 -3.37 18.60
N GLN A 228 14.80 -2.91 19.28
CA GLN A 228 16.12 -3.55 19.22
C GLN A 228 16.05 -5.00 19.72
N LYS A 229 15.36 -5.25 20.83
CA LYS A 229 15.15 -6.61 21.37
C LYS A 229 14.36 -7.49 20.39
N GLN A 230 13.32 -6.94 19.78
CA GLN A 230 12.49 -7.67 18.82
C GLN A 230 13.27 -8.03 17.54
N GLU A 231 14.11 -7.11 17.06
CA GLU A 231 14.98 -7.35 15.92
C GLU A 231 16.02 -8.45 16.21
N LEU A 232 16.61 -8.45 17.41
CA LEU A 232 17.51 -9.53 17.84
C LEU A 232 16.81 -10.88 17.88
N LEU A 233 15.56 -10.94 18.38
CA LEU A 233 14.75 -12.16 18.37
C LEU A 233 14.45 -12.63 16.95
N ARG A 234 14.09 -11.71 16.05
CA ARG A 234 13.84 -12.04 14.64
C ARG A 234 15.09 -12.61 13.97
N LYS A 235 16.26 -11.99 14.16
CA LYS A 235 17.54 -12.50 13.64
C LYS A 235 17.87 -13.88 14.19
N ALA A 236 17.65 -14.12 15.48
CA ALA A 236 17.83 -15.43 16.10
C ALA A 236 16.88 -16.49 15.51
N GLU A 237 15.65 -16.11 15.16
CA GLU A 237 14.72 -17.00 14.47
C GLU A 237 15.14 -17.29 13.03
N GLU A 238 15.54 -16.26 12.26
CA GLU A 238 16.01 -16.38 10.89
C GLU A 238 17.22 -17.32 10.81
N THR A 239 18.23 -17.09 11.65
CA THR A 239 19.40 -17.98 11.77
C THR A 239 19.01 -19.41 12.15
N ARG A 240 18.04 -19.61 13.05
CA ARG A 240 17.52 -20.96 13.36
C ARG A 240 16.86 -21.61 12.15
N ARG A 241 16.05 -20.87 11.40
CA ARG A 241 15.39 -21.36 10.17
C ARG A 241 16.42 -21.73 9.10
N GLU A 242 17.46 -20.92 8.92
CA GLU A 242 18.56 -21.22 8.00
C GLU A 242 19.31 -22.50 8.39
N MET A 243 19.63 -22.68 9.68
CA MET A 243 20.25 -23.92 10.17
C MET A 243 19.37 -25.14 9.90
N LEU A 244 18.06 -25.04 10.17
CA LEU A 244 17.11 -26.12 9.89
C LEU A 244 17.05 -26.46 8.39
N LEU A 245 17.01 -25.46 7.51
CA LEU A 245 17.03 -25.67 6.06
C LEU A 245 18.31 -26.37 5.61
N GLN A 246 19.48 -25.97 6.13
CA GLN A 246 20.75 -26.64 5.84
C GLN A 246 20.77 -28.09 6.33
N GLU A 247 20.18 -28.38 7.48
CA GLU A 247 20.02 -29.75 7.99
C GLU A 247 19.08 -30.56 7.10
N GLU A 248 17.94 -30.01 6.70
CA GLU A 248 17.00 -30.65 5.78
C GLU A 248 17.64 -30.97 4.43
N GLU A 249 18.41 -30.04 3.85
CA GLU A 249 19.16 -30.27 2.62
C GLU A 249 20.16 -31.42 2.77
N LYS A 250 20.91 -31.48 3.88
CA LYS A 250 21.81 -32.60 4.19
C LYS A 250 21.04 -33.92 4.29
N MET A 251 19.87 -33.92 4.93
CA MET A 251 19.02 -35.12 5.03
C MET A 251 18.48 -35.55 3.66
N ILE A 252 18.09 -34.62 2.80
CA ILE A 252 17.67 -34.90 1.43
C ILE A 252 18.84 -35.50 0.63
N GLN A 253 20.03 -34.91 0.71
CA GLN A 253 21.23 -35.43 0.05
C GLN A 253 21.56 -36.85 0.53
N GLN A 254 21.49 -37.13 1.84
CA GLN A 254 21.68 -38.48 2.38
C GLN A 254 20.63 -39.46 1.85
N ARG A 255 19.34 -39.08 1.84
CA ARG A 255 18.26 -39.90 1.27
C ARG A 255 18.48 -40.19 -0.21
N GLN A 256 18.92 -39.20 -1.00
CA GLN A 256 19.24 -39.36 -2.41
C GLN A 256 20.40 -40.35 -2.62
N ARG A 257 21.48 -40.23 -1.83
CA ARG A 257 22.62 -41.18 -1.87
C ARG A 257 22.17 -42.60 -1.52
N LEU A 258 21.40 -42.77 -0.45
CA LEU A 258 20.85 -44.08 -0.06
C LEU A 258 19.92 -44.65 -1.13
N ALA A 259 19.10 -43.82 -1.77
CA ALA A 259 18.24 -44.25 -2.87
C ALA A 259 19.05 -44.68 -4.09
N ALA A 260 20.14 -44.00 -4.43
CA ALA A 260 21.04 -44.40 -5.51
C ALA A 260 21.69 -45.77 -5.20
N VAL A 261 22.25 -45.95 -4.01
CA VAL A 261 22.82 -47.24 -3.58
C VAL A 261 21.76 -48.35 -3.60
N LYS A 262 20.53 -48.08 -3.15
CA LYS A 262 19.42 -49.05 -3.21
C LYS A 262 19.07 -49.42 -4.66
N ARG A 263 19.10 -48.47 -5.60
CA ARG A 263 18.89 -48.75 -7.03
C ARG A 263 20.01 -49.63 -7.59
N GLU A 264 21.27 -49.33 -7.28
CA GLU A 264 22.41 -50.14 -7.71
C GLU A 264 22.35 -51.57 -7.17
N LEU A 265 21.99 -51.74 -5.89
CA LEU A 265 21.81 -53.06 -5.29
C LEU A 265 20.69 -53.85 -5.97
N LYS A 266 19.55 -53.21 -6.29
CA LYS A 266 18.47 -53.86 -7.05
C LYS A 266 18.91 -54.28 -8.45
N ILE A 267 19.69 -53.46 -9.14
CA ILE A 267 20.24 -53.80 -10.46
C ILE A 267 21.17 -55.02 -10.34
N LYS A 268 22.06 -55.04 -9.34
CA LYS A 268 22.93 -56.19 -9.08
C LYS A 268 22.14 -57.45 -8.74
N GLU A 269 21.09 -57.35 -7.93
CA GLU A 269 20.20 -58.46 -7.62
C GLU A 269 19.51 -59.00 -8.87
N MET A 270 18.94 -58.12 -9.70
CA MET A 270 18.32 -58.51 -10.98
C MET A 270 19.34 -59.19 -11.90
N HIS A 271 20.56 -58.68 -12.00
CA HIS A 271 21.62 -59.33 -12.78
C HIS A 271 21.97 -60.73 -12.25
N LEU A 272 22.00 -60.93 -10.94
CA LEU A 272 22.22 -62.25 -10.36
C LEU A 272 21.04 -63.19 -10.65
N GLN A 273 19.81 -62.72 -10.50
CA GLN A 273 18.61 -63.49 -10.84
C GLN A 273 18.58 -63.87 -12.33
N ASP A 274 18.90 -62.93 -13.21
CA ASP A 274 19.03 -63.17 -14.65
C ASP A 274 20.14 -64.16 -14.97
N ALA A 275 21.29 -64.07 -14.30
CA ALA A 275 22.38 -65.02 -14.48
C ALA A 275 21.97 -66.43 -14.05
N VAL A 276 21.25 -66.59 -12.94
CA VAL A 276 20.69 -67.88 -12.50
C VAL A 276 19.68 -68.40 -13.52
N ARG A 277 18.76 -67.55 -14.00
CA ARG A 277 17.77 -67.92 -15.03
C ARG A 277 18.42 -68.36 -16.33
N ARG A 278 19.46 -67.65 -16.79
CA ARG A 278 20.23 -68.03 -17.99
C ARG A 278 20.93 -69.37 -17.81
N ARG A 279 21.54 -69.63 -16.64
CA ARG A 279 22.17 -70.92 -16.33
C ARG A 279 21.15 -72.06 -16.34
N PHE A 280 19.97 -71.85 -15.76
CA PHE A 280 18.89 -72.85 -15.77
C PHE A 280 18.40 -73.14 -17.19
N LEU A 281 18.14 -72.11 -17.99
CA LEU A 281 17.74 -72.28 -19.39
C LEU A 281 18.81 -73.01 -20.20
N LYS A 282 20.10 -72.70 -19.98
CA LYS A 282 21.20 -73.38 -20.65
C LYS A 282 21.25 -74.86 -20.28
N LEU A 283 21.10 -75.20 -19.00
CA LEU A 283 21.03 -76.59 -18.55
C LEU A 283 19.86 -77.35 -19.20
N GLN A 284 18.68 -76.73 -19.28
CA GLN A 284 17.51 -77.33 -19.94
C GLN A 284 17.73 -77.55 -21.44
N GLN A 285 18.35 -76.56 -22.11
CA GLN A 285 18.74 -76.69 -23.51
C GLN A 285 19.74 -77.83 -23.70
N ASP A 286 20.77 -77.91 -22.87
CA ASP A 286 21.80 -78.96 -22.95
C ASP A 286 21.18 -80.36 -22.69
N GLN A 287 20.19 -80.48 -21.79
CA GLN A 287 19.42 -81.71 -21.58
C GLN A 287 18.65 -82.13 -22.85
N ARG A 288 17.93 -81.18 -23.47
CA ARG A 288 17.19 -81.42 -24.73
C ARG A 288 18.14 -81.80 -25.86
N GLU A 289 19.30 -81.14 -25.97
CA GLU A 289 20.32 -81.47 -26.96
C GLU A 289 20.90 -82.87 -26.74
N MET A 290 21.14 -83.28 -25.49
CA MET A 290 21.57 -84.65 -25.18
C MET A 290 20.50 -85.69 -25.52
N GLU A 291 19.22 -85.41 -25.27
CA GLU A 291 18.11 -86.28 -25.68
C GLU A 291 18.00 -86.40 -27.20
N LEU A 292 18.10 -85.28 -27.92
CA LEU A 292 18.13 -85.28 -29.39
C LEU A 292 19.30 -86.12 -29.92
N ARG A 293 20.50 -85.95 -29.38
CA ARG A 293 21.66 -86.77 -29.79
C ARG A 293 21.44 -88.27 -29.55
N ARG A 294 20.81 -88.65 -28.43
CA ARG A 294 20.46 -90.06 -28.17
C ARG A 294 19.46 -90.60 -29.19
N LEU A 295 18.46 -89.80 -29.55
CA LEU A 295 17.47 -90.16 -30.59
C LEU A 295 18.13 -90.25 -31.97
N ASP A 296 19.02 -89.32 -32.31
CA ASP A 296 19.79 -89.35 -33.55
C ASP A 296 20.67 -90.61 -33.64
N ASP A 297 21.34 -91.00 -32.55
CA ASP A 297 22.11 -92.25 -32.47
C ASP A 297 21.21 -93.49 -32.66
N GLU A 298 20.00 -93.49 -32.09
CA GLU A 298 19.04 -94.60 -32.24
C GLU A 298 18.48 -94.68 -33.67
N ILE A 299 18.14 -93.53 -34.26
CA ILE A 299 17.75 -93.43 -35.68
C ILE A 299 18.90 -93.95 -36.55
N GLY A 300 20.14 -93.53 -36.30
CA GLY A 300 21.33 -93.99 -37.01
C GLY A 300 21.50 -95.50 -36.93
N ARG A 301 21.32 -96.11 -35.74
CA ARG A 301 21.32 -97.58 -35.60
C ARG A 301 20.18 -98.23 -36.39
N LYS A 302 18.97 -97.67 -36.38
CA LYS A 302 17.84 -98.21 -37.16
C LYS A 302 18.06 -98.09 -38.66
N ILE A 303 18.66 -97.00 -39.14
CA ILE A 303 19.06 -96.83 -40.54
C ILE A 303 20.10 -97.90 -40.89
N TYR A 304 21.15 -98.06 -40.09
CA TYR A 304 22.17 -99.09 -40.33
C TYR A 304 21.58 -100.51 -40.40
N MET A 305 20.63 -100.84 -39.51
CA MET A 305 19.93 -102.13 -39.55
C MET A 305 19.08 -102.28 -40.81
N ARG A 306 18.33 -101.25 -41.20
CA ARG A 306 17.56 -101.24 -42.46
C ARG A 306 18.46 -101.39 -43.68
N ASP A 307 19.60 -100.70 -43.73
CA ASP A 307 20.55 -100.81 -44.84
C ASP A 307 21.13 -102.22 -44.95
N ARG A 308 21.38 -102.88 -43.81
CA ARG A 308 21.80 -104.29 -43.78
C ARG A 308 20.71 -105.23 -44.28
N GLU A 309 19.46 -104.99 -43.91
CA GLU A 309 18.30 -105.74 -44.42
C GLU A 309 18.14 -105.55 -45.93
N ILE A 310 18.20 -104.30 -46.42
CA ILE A 310 18.15 -103.98 -47.85
C ILE A 310 19.29 -104.68 -48.59
N ALA A 311 20.52 -104.62 -48.08
CA ALA A 311 21.66 -105.29 -48.69
C ALA A 311 21.52 -106.82 -48.71
N ALA A 312 20.90 -107.42 -47.67
CA ALA A 312 20.58 -108.85 -47.67
C ALA A 312 19.54 -109.20 -48.72
N THR A 313 18.44 -108.43 -48.80
CA THR A 313 17.40 -108.64 -49.84
C THR A 313 17.94 -108.44 -51.25
N ALA A 314 18.86 -107.49 -51.46
CA ALA A 314 19.51 -107.29 -52.75
C ALA A 314 20.36 -108.51 -53.16
N LYS A 315 21.13 -109.09 -52.21
CA LYS A 315 21.88 -110.33 -52.46
C LYS A 315 20.97 -111.51 -52.77
N ASP A 316 19.84 -111.64 -52.07
CA ASP A 316 18.86 -112.69 -52.35
C ASP A 316 18.23 -112.54 -53.74
N LEU A 317 17.96 -111.29 -54.18
CA LEU A 317 17.49 -111.00 -55.52
C LEU A 317 18.55 -111.33 -56.59
N GLU A 318 19.82 -111.03 -56.35
CA GLU A 318 20.93 -111.40 -57.24
C GLU A 318 21.06 -112.93 -57.38
N MET A 319 20.95 -113.69 -56.29
CA MET A 319 20.97 -115.15 -56.33
C MET A 319 19.82 -115.72 -57.17
N ARG A 320 18.59 -115.21 -56.98
CA ARG A 320 17.43 -115.61 -57.78
C ARG A 320 17.60 -115.28 -59.26
N GLN A 321 18.25 -114.15 -59.58
CA GLN A 321 18.56 -113.81 -60.97
C GLN A 321 19.51 -114.84 -61.60
N LEU A 322 20.58 -115.23 -60.89
CA LEU A 322 21.51 -116.26 -61.35
C LEU A 322 20.85 -117.64 -61.51
N GLU A 323 19.92 -118.00 -60.61
CA GLU A 323 19.12 -119.22 -60.73
C GLU A 323 18.26 -119.21 -62.01
N LEU A 324 17.56 -118.10 -62.28
CA LEU A 324 16.75 -117.92 -63.49
C LEU A 324 17.60 -117.98 -64.76
N GLU A 325 18.80 -117.38 -64.74
CA GLU A 325 19.75 -117.46 -65.86
C GLU A 325 20.21 -118.90 -66.12
N SER A 326 20.42 -119.71 -65.07
CA SER A 326 20.77 -121.13 -65.22
C SER A 326 19.63 -121.94 -65.84
N GLN A 327 18.38 -121.69 -65.43
CA GLN A 327 17.19 -122.33 -66.00
C GLN A 327 17.02 -121.96 -67.48
N LYS A 328 17.21 -120.68 -67.83
CA LYS A 328 17.16 -120.23 -69.23
C LYS A 328 18.15 -120.99 -70.12
N ARG A 329 19.40 -121.17 -69.67
CA ARG A 329 20.42 -121.94 -70.41
C ARG A 329 20.07 -123.42 -70.58
N LEU A 330 19.42 -124.03 -69.59
CA LEU A 330 18.92 -125.42 -69.69
C LEU A 330 17.82 -125.54 -70.75
N TYR A 331 16.87 -124.61 -70.77
CA TYR A 331 15.82 -124.60 -71.79
C TYR A 331 16.36 -124.41 -73.21
N GLU A 332 17.34 -123.52 -73.40
CA GLU A 332 18.00 -123.33 -74.71
C GLU A 332 18.69 -124.61 -75.22
N LYS A 333 19.34 -125.38 -74.33
CA LYS A 333 20.00 -126.64 -74.69
C LYS A 333 19.02 -127.75 -75.10
N ASN A 334 17.85 -127.83 -74.45
CA ASN A 334 16.84 -128.83 -74.79
C ASN A 334 16.18 -128.53 -76.14
N LEU A 335 16.02 -127.25 -76.50
CA LEU A 335 15.45 -126.85 -77.79
C LEU A 335 16.33 -127.27 -78.98
N THR A 336 17.66 -127.14 -78.84
CA THR A 336 18.60 -127.51 -79.92
C THR A 336 18.68 -129.02 -80.14
N GLN A 337 18.62 -129.82 -79.07
CA GLN A 337 18.57 -131.29 -79.19
C GLN A 337 17.29 -131.81 -79.86
N ASN A 338 16.15 -131.17 -79.60
CA ASN A 338 14.89 -131.53 -80.24
C ASN A 338 14.87 -131.19 -81.75
N GLN A 339 15.55 -130.12 -82.17
CA GLN A 339 15.66 -129.75 -83.59
C GLN A 339 16.52 -130.75 -84.39
N GLU A 340 17.55 -131.34 -83.79
CA GLU A 340 18.41 -132.33 -84.45
C GLU A 340 17.77 -133.72 -84.60
N ALA A 341 16.84 -134.09 -83.71
CA ALA A 341 16.11 -135.35 -83.79
C ALA A 341 15.13 -135.38 -84.98
N VAL A 342 14.41 -134.27 -85.22
CA VAL A 342 13.41 -134.14 -86.30
C VAL A 342 14.04 -134.21 -87.70
N ALA A 343 15.29 -133.76 -87.88
CA ALA A 343 15.96 -133.75 -89.18
C ALA A 343 16.43 -135.14 -89.67
N LYS A 344 16.51 -136.13 -88.78
CA LYS A 344 16.88 -137.52 -89.13
C LYS A 344 15.67 -138.39 -89.49
N GLU A 345 14.48 -138.05 -88.98
CA GLU A 345 13.22 -138.76 -89.24
C GLU A 345 12.64 -138.45 -90.64
N MET A 346 12.70 -137.19 -91.08
CA MET A 346 12.21 -136.74 -92.40
C MET A 346 12.89 -137.38 -93.63
N ARG A 347 14.08 -138.00 -93.49
CA ARG A 347 14.75 -138.70 -94.62
C ARG A 347 14.32 -140.16 -94.77
N ALA A 348 13.74 -140.76 -93.73
CA ALA A 348 13.25 -142.15 -93.76
C ALA A 348 11.80 -142.24 -94.28
N ASP A 349 11.00 -141.19 -94.08
CA ASP A 349 9.57 -141.17 -94.45
C ASP A 349 9.28 -140.93 -95.95
N ALA A 350 10.24 -140.38 -96.72
CA ALA A 350 10.06 -140.13 -98.15
C ALA A 350 10.10 -141.41 -99.02
N ASP A 351 10.73 -142.49 -98.55
CA ASP A 351 10.81 -143.78 -99.26
C ASP A 351 9.65 -144.74 -98.93
N ALA A 352 8.89 -144.46 -97.86
CA ALA A 352 7.73 -145.25 -97.42
C ALA A 352 6.39 -144.83 -98.06
N TYR A 353 6.28 -143.60 -98.58
CA TYR A 353 5.03 -143.02 -99.12
C TYR A 353 4.65 -143.53 -100.52
N ARG A 354 5.48 -144.36 -101.18
CA ARG A 354 5.18 -144.97 -102.49
C ARG A 354 4.35 -146.27 -102.42
N ARG A 355 3.95 -146.76 -101.23
CA ARG A 355 3.31 -148.10 -101.09
C ARG A 355 1.95 -148.20 -100.36
N LYS A 356 1.26 -147.13 -99.93
CA LYS A 356 -0.08 -147.28 -99.30
C LYS A 356 -1.09 -146.19 -99.68
N VAL A 357 -1.33 -146.10 -100.99
CA VAL A 357 -2.49 -145.43 -101.59
C VAL A 357 -3.83 -146.04 -101.14
N ASP A 358 -3.88 -147.18 -100.47
CA ASP A 358 -5.15 -147.86 -100.18
C ASP A 358 -5.52 -147.76 -98.70
N LEU A 359 -6.76 -147.34 -98.45
CA LEU A 359 -7.47 -147.11 -97.18
C LEU A 359 -7.45 -145.63 -96.74
N GLU A 360 -8.18 -144.77 -97.44
CA GLU A 360 -9.63 -144.63 -97.22
C GLU A 360 -9.88 -144.15 -95.79
N GLU A 361 -10.24 -142.89 -95.64
CA GLU A 361 -11.67 -142.54 -95.60
C GLU A 361 -12.37 -143.34 -94.52
N HIS A 362 -12.59 -142.70 -93.38
CA HIS A 362 -13.77 -142.78 -92.52
C HIS A 362 -13.31 -142.16 -91.20
N MET A 363 -13.83 -141.07 -90.70
CA MET A 363 -14.98 -140.28 -91.03
C MET A 363 -14.74 -139.04 -90.14
N PHE A 364 -15.02 -137.83 -90.61
CA PHE A 364 -16.38 -137.34 -90.40
C PHE A 364 -16.72 -137.55 -88.91
N HIS A 365 -16.69 -136.57 -88.03
CA HIS A 365 -17.35 -135.30 -88.20
C HIS A 365 -17.45 -134.73 -86.78
N LYS A 366 -17.17 -133.42 -86.61
CA LYS A 366 -18.15 -132.46 -86.08
C LYS A 366 -18.33 -132.50 -84.55
N LEU A 367 -18.39 -131.41 -83.81
CA LEU A 367 -18.80 -130.02 -84.08
C LEU A 367 -18.05 -129.14 -83.05
N ILE A 368 -17.35 -128.08 -83.45
CA ILE A 368 -17.90 -126.71 -83.68
C ILE A 368 -18.44 -126.16 -82.35
N GLU A 369 -17.68 -125.33 -81.62
CA GLU A 369 -17.55 -123.86 -81.77
C GLU A 369 -18.83 -123.04 -81.49
N ALA A 370 -18.59 -121.87 -80.87
CA ALA A 370 -19.45 -120.70 -80.61
C ALA A 370 -20.01 -120.57 -79.18
N GLY A 371 -20.10 -119.38 -78.56
CA GLY A 371 -19.88 -118.01 -79.05
C GLY A 371 -20.48 -116.99 -78.06
N GLU A 372 -20.02 -115.75 -78.16
CA GLU A 372 -20.18 -114.58 -77.26
C GLU A 372 -21.59 -113.96 -77.14
N MET A 373 -21.88 -113.19 -76.07
CA MET A 373 -21.99 -111.69 -76.09
C MET A 373 -22.63 -111.04 -74.83
N GLN A 374 -22.21 -109.79 -74.58
CA GLN A 374 -22.55 -108.86 -73.49
C GLN A 374 -23.90 -108.12 -73.66
N SER A 375 -24.57 -107.78 -72.55
CA SER A 375 -24.95 -106.39 -72.20
C SER A 375 -25.65 -106.27 -70.82
N GLN A 376 -25.39 -105.14 -70.15
CA GLN A 376 -26.11 -104.48 -69.04
C GLN A 376 -25.77 -104.83 -67.58
N LYS A 377 -25.14 -103.86 -66.88
CA LYS A 377 -25.75 -103.15 -65.74
C LYS A 377 -24.90 -101.94 -65.26
N THR A 378 -25.22 -100.81 -65.85
CA THR A 378 -24.97 -99.43 -65.42
C THR A 378 -25.92 -99.07 -64.27
N GLN A 379 -25.48 -99.17 -63.01
CA GLN A 379 -26.25 -98.64 -61.85
C GLN A 379 -25.42 -98.34 -60.59
N LYS A 380 -24.15 -97.88 -60.72
CA LYS A 380 -23.32 -97.51 -59.55
C LYS A 380 -22.70 -96.10 -59.57
N VAL A 381 -22.94 -95.30 -60.61
CA VAL A 381 -22.23 -94.01 -60.78
C VAL A 381 -23.13 -92.78 -60.56
N MET A 382 -24.45 -92.94 -60.35
CA MET A 382 -25.35 -91.78 -60.20
C MET A 382 -25.53 -91.26 -58.77
N GLU A 383 -25.09 -91.99 -57.74
CA GLU A 383 -25.19 -91.52 -56.34
C GLU A 383 -24.04 -90.58 -55.92
N GLU A 384 -22.85 -90.69 -56.53
CA GLU A 384 -21.67 -89.90 -56.12
C GLU A 384 -21.70 -88.43 -56.60
N ASN A 385 -22.53 -88.10 -57.60
CA ASN A 385 -22.64 -86.75 -58.13
C ASN A 385 -23.75 -85.91 -57.45
N LEU A 386 -24.70 -86.53 -56.74
CA LEU A 386 -25.75 -85.82 -56.00
C LEU A 386 -25.23 -85.28 -54.65
N ALA A 387 -24.35 -86.04 -53.97
CA ALA A 387 -23.78 -85.66 -52.68
C ALA A 387 -22.79 -84.47 -52.74
N LYS A 388 -22.12 -84.24 -53.88
CA LYS A 388 -21.18 -83.12 -54.05
C LYS A 388 -21.87 -81.78 -54.34
N ALA A 389 -23.13 -81.79 -54.80
CA ALA A 389 -23.90 -80.57 -55.07
C ALA A 389 -24.62 -80.03 -53.82
N GLU A 390 -25.12 -80.92 -52.94
CA GLU A 390 -25.83 -80.52 -51.71
C GLU A 390 -24.89 -79.92 -50.63
N GLN A 391 -23.63 -80.36 -50.58
CA GLN A 391 -22.61 -79.81 -49.67
C GLN A 391 -22.21 -78.36 -50.03
N ALA A 392 -22.35 -77.95 -51.29
CA ALA A 392 -22.02 -76.61 -51.75
C ALA A 392 -23.13 -75.58 -51.44
N CYS A 393 -24.40 -75.98 -51.53
CA CYS A 393 -25.56 -75.13 -51.19
C CYS A 393 -25.65 -74.83 -49.69
N LEU A 394 -25.37 -75.82 -48.82
CA LEU A 394 -25.37 -75.60 -47.36
C LEU A 394 -24.26 -74.64 -46.90
N ASN A 395 -23.13 -74.62 -47.60
CA ASN A 395 -21.98 -73.76 -47.28
C ASN A 395 -22.19 -72.30 -47.77
N THR A 396 -22.99 -72.09 -48.82
CA THR A 396 -23.42 -70.76 -49.26
C THR A 396 -24.52 -70.18 -48.38
N ASP A 397 -25.47 -71.00 -47.93
CA ASP A 397 -26.57 -70.55 -47.08
C ASP A 397 -26.11 -70.15 -45.66
N TRP A 398 -25.12 -70.86 -45.11
CA TRP A 398 -24.51 -70.48 -43.83
C TRP A 398 -23.76 -69.14 -43.92
N LYS A 399 -23.09 -68.86 -45.04
CA LYS A 399 -22.45 -67.56 -45.29
C LYS A 399 -23.47 -66.44 -45.46
N ILE A 400 -24.59 -66.68 -46.13
CA ILE A 400 -25.68 -65.70 -46.30
C ILE A 400 -26.34 -65.38 -44.94
N GLN A 401 -26.61 -66.40 -44.10
CA GLN A 401 -27.16 -66.18 -42.76
C GLN A 401 -26.19 -65.44 -41.82
N SER A 402 -24.88 -65.76 -41.88
CA SER A 402 -23.88 -65.06 -41.08
C SER A 402 -23.75 -63.59 -41.48
N LEU A 403 -23.82 -63.28 -42.77
CA LEU A 403 -23.73 -61.91 -43.30
C LEU A 403 -25.02 -61.11 -43.02
N HIS A 404 -26.18 -61.77 -43.06
CA HIS A 404 -27.46 -61.16 -42.67
C HIS A 404 -27.52 -60.84 -41.17
N LYS A 405 -26.97 -61.72 -40.30
CA LYS A 405 -26.86 -61.48 -38.86
C LYS A 405 -25.93 -60.30 -38.54
N GLN A 406 -24.77 -60.23 -39.21
CA GLN A 406 -23.85 -59.11 -39.09
C GLN A 406 -24.47 -57.77 -39.52
N ASN A 407 -25.21 -57.76 -40.64
CA ASN A 407 -25.90 -56.55 -41.12
C ASN A 407 -27.02 -56.10 -40.15
N CYS A 408 -27.73 -57.03 -39.51
CA CYS A 408 -28.71 -56.70 -38.47
C CYS A 408 -28.05 -56.08 -37.23
N ASP A 409 -26.92 -56.65 -36.77
CA ASP A 409 -26.16 -56.15 -35.62
C ASP A 409 -25.54 -54.77 -35.88
N ASP A 410 -25.10 -54.51 -37.12
CA ASP A 410 -24.57 -53.21 -37.54
C ASP A 410 -25.69 -52.15 -37.70
N LEU A 411 -26.88 -52.54 -38.16
CA LEU A 411 -28.06 -51.67 -38.21
C LEU A 411 -28.53 -51.29 -36.80
N GLN A 412 -28.46 -52.22 -35.84
CA GLN A 412 -28.82 -51.99 -34.45
C GLN A 412 -27.79 -51.09 -33.74
N ARG A 413 -26.49 -51.28 -34.00
CA ARG A 413 -25.44 -50.37 -33.55
C ARG A 413 -25.61 -48.95 -34.10
N ASN A 414 -25.98 -48.82 -35.38
CA ASN A 414 -26.25 -47.51 -35.98
C ASN A 414 -27.46 -46.80 -35.35
N LYS A 415 -28.55 -47.53 -35.03
CA LYS A 415 -29.68 -46.96 -34.29
C LYS A 415 -29.26 -46.47 -32.91
N CYS A 416 -28.46 -47.25 -32.16
CA CYS A 416 -27.92 -46.82 -30.87
C CYS A 416 -27.03 -45.57 -31.01
N TYR A 417 -26.18 -45.47 -32.02
CA TYR A 417 -25.36 -44.27 -32.25
C TYR A 417 -26.20 -43.04 -32.61
N GLN A 418 -27.28 -43.21 -33.38
CA GLN A 418 -28.21 -42.13 -33.71
C GLN A 418 -29.00 -41.65 -32.48
N GLU A 419 -29.41 -42.56 -31.59
CA GLU A 419 -30.06 -42.23 -30.33
C GLU A 419 -29.12 -41.49 -29.36
N VAL A 420 -27.87 -41.95 -29.23
CA VAL A 420 -26.83 -41.26 -28.43
C VAL A 420 -26.55 -39.87 -29.00
N ALA A 421 -26.46 -39.72 -30.32
CA ALA A 421 -26.28 -38.42 -30.95
C ALA A 421 -27.49 -37.49 -30.73
N LYS A 422 -28.72 -38.02 -30.71
CA LYS A 422 -29.94 -37.25 -30.41
C LYS A 422 -29.95 -36.79 -28.95
N LEU A 423 -29.63 -37.67 -28.01
CA LEU A 423 -29.53 -37.35 -26.58
C LEU A 423 -28.44 -36.32 -26.30
N LEU A 424 -27.29 -36.40 -26.97
CA LEU A 424 -26.23 -35.39 -26.86
C LEU A 424 -26.67 -34.01 -27.37
N ARG A 425 -27.45 -33.96 -28.47
CA ARG A 425 -28.02 -32.68 -28.97
C ARG A 425 -29.07 -32.12 -28.02
N GLU A 426 -29.88 -32.98 -27.39
CA GLU A 426 -30.86 -32.57 -26.37
C GLU A 426 -30.18 -32.07 -25.09
N ASN A 427 -29.13 -32.74 -24.62
CA ASN A 427 -28.35 -32.27 -23.47
C ASN A 427 -27.68 -30.92 -23.73
N ARG A 428 -27.05 -30.73 -24.90
CA ARG A 428 -26.50 -29.41 -25.27
C ARG A 428 -27.57 -28.32 -25.31
N ARG A 429 -28.79 -28.64 -25.75
CA ARG A 429 -29.92 -27.69 -25.76
C ARG A 429 -30.33 -27.32 -24.34
N LYS A 430 -30.50 -28.31 -23.47
CA LYS A 430 -30.84 -28.11 -22.06
C LYS A 430 -29.75 -27.35 -21.31
N GLU A 431 -28.47 -27.62 -21.59
CA GLU A 431 -27.34 -26.85 -21.03
C GLU A 431 -27.39 -25.38 -21.46
N ILE A 432 -27.70 -25.09 -22.73
CA ILE A 432 -27.87 -23.71 -23.21
C ILE A 432 -29.08 -23.03 -22.55
N GLU A 433 -30.20 -23.73 -22.40
CA GLU A 433 -31.39 -23.23 -21.69
C GLU A 433 -31.09 -22.92 -20.22
N LEU A 434 -30.32 -23.79 -19.55
CA LEU A 434 -29.91 -23.62 -18.16
C LEU A 434 -28.92 -22.44 -18.01
N LEU A 435 -27.98 -22.29 -18.94
CA LEU A 435 -27.07 -21.14 -18.99
C LEU A 435 -27.83 -19.83 -19.21
N ASN A 436 -28.81 -19.81 -20.13
CA ASN A 436 -29.65 -18.63 -20.35
C ASN A 436 -30.48 -18.28 -19.10
N ALA A 437 -31.10 -19.27 -18.45
CA ALA A 437 -31.84 -19.07 -17.21
C ALA A 437 -30.94 -18.55 -16.07
N MET A 438 -29.70 -19.05 -15.98
CA MET A 438 -28.71 -18.59 -14.99
C MET A 438 -28.29 -17.13 -15.25
N VAL A 439 -28.09 -16.74 -16.51
CA VAL A 439 -27.78 -15.36 -16.90
C VAL A 439 -28.97 -14.43 -16.62
N GLU A 440 -30.21 -14.88 -16.85
CA GLU A 440 -31.41 -14.11 -16.50
C GLU A 440 -31.57 -13.92 -15.00
N GLU A 441 -31.34 -14.96 -14.19
CA GLU A 441 -31.36 -14.85 -12.73
C GLU A 441 -30.23 -13.97 -12.20
N GLU A 442 -29.03 -14.05 -12.79
CA GLU A 442 -27.93 -13.14 -12.46
C GLU A 442 -28.30 -11.68 -12.80
N ALA A 443 -28.93 -11.43 -13.94
CA ALA A 443 -29.40 -10.10 -14.31
C ALA A 443 -30.49 -9.57 -13.36
N LYS A 444 -31.42 -10.43 -12.91
CA LYS A 444 -32.42 -10.06 -11.88
C LYS A 444 -31.75 -9.74 -10.55
N LYS A 445 -30.77 -10.53 -10.12
CA LYS A 445 -30.02 -10.28 -8.87
C LYS A 445 -29.18 -9.02 -8.93
N ARG A 446 -28.59 -8.69 -10.09
CA ARG A 446 -27.90 -7.41 -10.30
C ARG A 446 -28.86 -6.22 -10.21
N LYS A 447 -30.03 -6.28 -10.84
CA LYS A 447 -31.07 -5.23 -10.70
C LYS A 447 -31.59 -5.08 -9.27
N GLU A 448 -31.77 -6.20 -8.55
CA GLU A 448 -32.16 -6.18 -7.14
C GLU A 448 -31.07 -5.52 -6.26
N ALA A 449 -29.80 -5.79 -6.55
CA ALA A 449 -28.67 -5.17 -5.86
C ALA A 449 -28.56 -3.67 -6.16
N GLU A 450 -28.74 -3.26 -7.42
CA GLU A 450 -28.78 -1.85 -7.83
C GLU A 450 -29.93 -1.09 -7.14
N GLY A 451 -31.11 -1.71 -7.02
CA GLY A 451 -32.25 -1.15 -6.28
C GLY A 451 -31.93 -0.95 -4.79
N LYS A 452 -31.37 -1.97 -4.12
CA LYS A 452 -30.95 -1.87 -2.72
C LYS A 452 -29.85 -0.83 -2.50
N GLU A 453 -28.94 -0.68 -3.47
CA GLU A 453 -27.88 0.33 -3.41
C GLU A 453 -28.46 1.75 -3.58
N PHE A 454 -29.47 1.91 -4.44
CA PHE A 454 -30.21 3.17 -4.60
C PHE A 454 -30.95 3.54 -3.30
N ASP A 455 -31.62 2.59 -2.67
CA ASP A 455 -32.32 2.78 -1.39
C ASP A 455 -31.34 3.13 -0.25
N LEU A 456 -30.17 2.50 -0.22
CA LEU A 456 -29.13 2.81 0.75
C LEU A 456 -28.54 4.22 0.52
N ARG A 457 -28.37 4.63 -0.74
CA ARG A 457 -27.92 5.99 -1.09
C ARG A 457 -28.97 7.04 -0.75
N SER A 458 -30.26 6.76 -0.94
CA SER A 458 -31.35 7.68 -0.56
C SER A 458 -31.48 7.78 0.97
N ALA A 459 -31.37 6.67 1.70
CA ALA A 459 -31.34 6.66 3.17
C ALA A 459 -30.13 7.42 3.74
N LYS A 460 -28.93 7.28 3.14
CA LYS A 460 -27.74 8.07 3.52
C LYS A 460 -27.94 9.56 3.29
N LYS A 461 -28.57 9.96 2.18
CA LYS A 461 -28.91 11.37 1.91
C LYS A 461 -29.93 11.90 2.92
N ALA A 462 -30.96 11.12 3.27
CA ALA A 462 -31.93 11.51 4.29
C ALA A 462 -31.30 11.66 5.68
N SER A 463 -30.41 10.73 6.06
CA SER A 463 -29.63 10.84 7.30
C SER A 463 -28.73 12.08 7.31
N ALA A 464 -28.04 12.35 6.20
CA ALA A 464 -27.19 13.54 6.08
C ALA A 464 -27.99 14.85 6.16
N LEU A 465 -29.21 14.89 5.60
CA LEU A 465 -30.12 16.02 5.73
C LEU A 465 -30.61 16.18 7.18
N SER A 466 -30.96 15.09 7.86
CA SER A 466 -31.33 15.11 9.28
C SER A 466 -30.18 15.59 10.16
N ASP A 467 -28.95 15.13 9.89
CA ASP A 467 -27.74 15.60 10.59
C ASP A 467 -27.42 17.06 10.31
N ALA A 468 -27.63 17.53 9.08
CA ALA A 468 -27.49 18.94 8.73
C ALA A 468 -28.53 19.81 9.43
N SER A 469 -29.79 19.38 9.49
CA SER A 469 -30.85 20.04 10.26
C SER A 469 -30.54 20.08 11.75
N ARG A 470 -30.04 18.97 12.32
CA ARG A 470 -29.63 18.88 13.73
C ARG A 470 -28.44 19.81 14.03
N LYS A 471 -27.44 19.88 13.15
CA LYS A 471 -26.32 20.82 13.27
C LYS A 471 -26.78 22.27 13.16
N CYS A 472 -27.73 22.57 12.26
CA CYS A 472 -28.29 23.92 12.12
C CYS A 472 -29.06 24.32 13.38
N PHE A 473 -29.89 23.41 13.92
CA PHE A 473 -30.59 23.62 15.18
C PHE A 473 -29.64 23.87 16.35
N LEU A 474 -28.60 23.04 16.51
CA LEU A 474 -27.58 23.25 17.54
C LEU A 474 -26.84 24.57 17.38
N LYS A 475 -26.56 24.98 16.13
CA LYS A 475 -25.91 26.27 15.84
C LYS A 475 -26.84 27.45 16.16
N GLN A 476 -28.14 27.31 15.91
CA GLN A 476 -29.14 28.31 16.31
C GLN A 476 -29.28 28.40 17.83
N GLU A 477 -29.31 27.27 18.55
CA GLU A 477 -29.33 27.27 20.03
C GLU A 477 -28.06 27.86 20.63
N ILE A 478 -26.89 27.54 20.06
CA ILE A 478 -25.62 28.15 20.47
C ILE A 478 -25.65 29.66 20.21
N ASN A 479 -26.12 30.11 19.05
CA ASN A 479 -26.24 31.52 18.74
C ASN A 479 -27.28 32.21 19.65
N ALA A 480 -28.41 31.58 19.96
CA ALA A 480 -29.40 32.11 20.89
C ALA A 480 -28.85 32.18 22.33
N ALA A 481 -28.03 31.21 22.74
CA ALA A 481 -27.32 31.26 24.02
C ALA A 481 -26.26 32.37 24.05
N ILE A 482 -25.56 32.61 22.94
CA ILE A 482 -24.63 33.74 22.78
C ILE A 482 -25.41 35.06 22.81
N GLU A 483 -26.52 35.19 22.08
CA GLU A 483 -27.39 36.37 22.11
C GLU A 483 -28.00 36.58 23.50
N HIS A 484 -28.37 35.53 24.23
CA HIS A 484 -28.80 35.63 25.63
C HIS A 484 -27.67 36.09 26.56
N ALA A 485 -26.44 35.62 26.36
CA ALA A 485 -25.26 36.07 27.09
C ALA A 485 -24.91 37.54 26.75
N ASP A 486 -25.02 37.92 25.49
CA ASP A 486 -24.85 39.30 25.02
C ASP A 486 -26.00 40.21 25.51
N HIS A 487 -27.23 39.71 25.63
CA HIS A 487 -28.35 40.42 26.24
C HIS A 487 -28.20 40.56 27.77
N LEU A 488 -27.50 39.63 28.44
CA LEU A 488 -27.09 39.78 29.84
C LEU A 488 -25.98 40.84 29.97
N CYS A 489 -24.98 40.83 29.08
CA CYS A 489 -23.95 41.87 28.98
C CYS A 489 -24.52 43.25 28.56
N HIS A 490 -25.56 43.29 27.73
CA HIS A 490 -26.25 44.52 27.34
C HIS A 490 -27.25 45.00 28.39
N LYS A 491 -27.82 44.12 29.25
CA LYS A 491 -28.60 44.53 30.43
C LYS A 491 -27.75 45.16 31.52
N GLU A 492 -26.45 44.87 31.58
CA GLU A 492 -25.51 45.65 32.39
C GLU A 492 -25.10 46.98 31.73
N LYS A 493 -25.18 47.09 30.40
CA LYS A 493 -24.84 48.33 29.66
C LYS A 493 -26.04 49.24 29.34
N SER A 494 -27.30 48.81 29.53
CA SER A 494 -28.51 49.60 29.26
C SER A 494 -29.15 50.21 30.52
N ARG A 495 -28.33 50.57 31.52
CA ARG A 495 -28.72 51.51 32.59
C ARG A 495 -28.39 52.97 32.30
N PHE A 496 -27.88 53.27 31.10
CA PHE A 496 -27.66 54.64 30.65
C PHE A 496 -28.16 54.83 29.22
N GLN A 497 -29.01 55.84 29.09
CA GLN A 497 -29.49 56.53 27.89
C GLN A 497 -30.72 55.94 27.17
N ASN A 498 -31.85 56.52 27.58
CA ASN A 498 -33.05 56.83 26.81
C ASN A 498 -32.74 57.49 25.45
N GLU A 499 -33.59 57.22 24.45
CA GLU A 499 -34.58 58.15 23.82
C GLU A 499 -34.70 58.01 22.29
N GLN A 500 -35.95 58.11 21.81
CA GLN A 500 -36.46 58.32 20.43
C GLN A 500 -36.53 57.10 19.46
N GLU A 501 -37.71 56.54 19.16
CA GLU A 501 -38.74 56.94 18.15
C GLU A 501 -38.22 56.84 16.68
N ASP A 502 -38.89 56.33 15.64
CA ASP A 502 -40.22 55.74 15.42
C ASP A 502 -40.30 55.12 13.99
N SER A 503 -41.30 54.25 13.78
CA SER A 503 -42.09 53.97 12.55
C SER A 503 -41.51 53.47 11.19
N SER A 504 -42.00 52.29 10.80
CA SER A 504 -42.65 51.83 9.53
C SER A 504 -42.25 52.24 8.09
N CYS A 505 -42.40 51.23 7.21
CA CYS A 505 -42.78 51.21 5.78
C CYS A 505 -41.71 50.91 4.69
N LEU A 506 -41.97 49.83 3.93
CA LEU A 506 -41.56 49.59 2.52
C LEU A 506 -42.31 50.59 1.58
N PRO A 507 -42.03 50.76 0.24
CA PRO A 507 -41.22 49.93 -0.68
C PRO A 507 -40.36 50.66 -1.77
N ARG A 508 -39.52 49.87 -2.46
CA ARG A 508 -39.11 49.86 -3.91
C ARG A 508 -38.47 51.08 -4.66
N THR A 509 -37.37 50.70 -5.33
CA THR A 509 -36.87 50.99 -6.72
C THR A 509 -36.13 52.29 -7.08
N SER A 510 -34.86 52.14 -7.48
CA SER A 510 -34.25 52.46 -8.81
C SER A 510 -32.74 52.08 -8.79
N GLN A 511 -32.24 51.15 -9.62
CA GLN A 511 -31.62 51.31 -10.96
C GLN A 511 -30.46 52.35 -10.98
N LEU A 512 -29.21 52.07 -11.37
CA LEU A 512 -28.70 51.44 -12.61
C LEU A 512 -27.27 50.84 -12.46
N ASN A 513 -27.05 49.72 -13.15
CA ASN A 513 -25.87 49.24 -13.92
C ASN A 513 -24.44 49.32 -13.37
N ASP A 514 -23.81 48.15 -13.17
CA ASP A 514 -22.81 47.62 -14.14
C ASP A 514 -22.57 46.10 -13.96
N THR A 515 -22.37 45.45 -15.11
CA THR A 515 -21.83 44.11 -15.43
C THR A 515 -22.56 42.81 -15.03
N SER A 516 -23.01 42.13 -16.10
CA SER A 516 -23.54 40.78 -16.31
C SER A 516 -22.57 39.66 -15.83
N GLU A 517 -22.97 38.40 -15.61
CA GLU A 517 -23.84 37.57 -16.44
C GLU A 517 -24.23 36.27 -15.68
N MET A 518 -25.43 35.77 -15.93
CA MET A 518 -26.02 34.54 -15.38
C MET A 518 -25.98 33.47 -16.46
N ASP A 519 -25.58 32.25 -16.13
CA ASP A 519 -25.78 31.07 -16.99
C ASP A 519 -26.10 29.82 -16.15
N PRO A 520 -27.32 29.26 -16.26
CA PRO A 520 -27.64 27.91 -15.82
C PRO A 520 -27.98 27.07 -17.05
N SER A 521 -26.98 26.66 -17.82
CA SER A 521 -27.16 25.55 -18.76
C SER A 521 -25.83 24.91 -19.07
N THR A 522 -25.64 23.69 -18.58
CA THR A 522 -24.71 22.75 -19.22
C THR A 522 -25.45 21.44 -19.39
N GLN A 523 -26.34 21.43 -20.39
CA GLN A 523 -26.48 20.24 -21.23
C GLN A 523 -25.13 20.02 -21.92
N ILE A 524 -24.22 19.32 -21.25
CA ILE A 524 -23.11 18.67 -21.93
C ILE A 524 -23.61 17.26 -22.25
N SER A 525 -24.03 17.08 -23.48
CA SER A 525 -24.13 15.78 -24.13
C SER A 525 -22.74 15.14 -24.19
N LEU A 526 -22.33 14.51 -23.09
CA LEU A 526 -21.19 13.59 -23.00
C LEU A 526 -21.53 12.28 -23.74
N ASN A 527 -21.67 12.36 -25.06
CA ASN A 527 -21.76 11.20 -25.95
C ASN A 527 -20.62 11.19 -26.99
N ARG A 528 -19.48 11.82 -26.66
CA ARG A 528 -18.31 11.84 -27.56
C ARG A 528 -16.96 11.51 -26.91
N ARG A 529 -16.96 10.97 -25.69
CA ARG A 529 -15.70 10.57 -25.00
C ARG A 529 -15.77 9.24 -24.26
N ALA A 530 -16.67 8.36 -24.70
CA ALA A 530 -16.72 6.95 -24.31
C ALA A 530 -16.43 6.01 -25.51
N VAL A 531 -15.60 6.46 -26.46
CA VAL A 531 -15.20 5.66 -27.65
C VAL A 531 -13.67 5.44 -27.73
N GLU A 532 -12.88 6.09 -26.88
CA GLU A 532 -11.40 5.92 -26.91
C GLU A 532 -10.84 4.91 -25.92
N TRP A 533 -11.58 4.49 -24.89
CA TRP A 533 -11.10 3.49 -23.92
C TRP A 533 -11.50 2.04 -24.26
N ASP A 534 -12.58 1.84 -25.03
CA ASP A 534 -12.98 0.51 -25.51
C ASP A 534 -12.27 0.06 -26.79
N THR A 535 -11.49 0.92 -27.44
CA THR A 535 -10.67 0.53 -28.60
C THR A 535 -9.25 0.09 -28.21
N SER A 536 -8.81 0.35 -26.99
CA SER A 536 -7.45 0.01 -26.53
C SER A 536 -7.27 -1.48 -26.23
N GLY A 537 -8.29 -2.14 -25.67
CA GLY A 537 -8.31 -3.59 -25.45
C GLY A 537 -8.31 -4.42 -26.74
N PRO A 538 -9.24 -4.17 -27.69
CA PRO A 538 -9.25 -4.84 -28.99
C PRO A 538 -8.02 -4.53 -29.83
N ASN A 539 -7.46 -3.31 -29.76
CA ASN A 539 -6.24 -2.96 -30.48
C ASN A 539 -5.00 -3.68 -29.94
N LEU A 540 -4.91 -3.91 -28.62
CA LEU A 540 -3.80 -4.68 -28.05
C LEU A 540 -3.89 -6.15 -28.46
N ILE A 541 -5.09 -6.74 -28.44
CA ILE A 541 -5.33 -8.12 -28.91
C ILE A 541 -5.08 -8.24 -30.42
N LYS A 542 -5.46 -7.23 -31.22
CA LYS A 542 -5.19 -7.18 -32.67
C LYS A 542 -3.69 -7.00 -32.96
N LYS A 543 -2.97 -6.20 -32.15
CA LYS A 543 -1.49 -6.08 -32.21
C LYS A 543 -0.79 -7.38 -31.81
N VAL A 544 -1.23 -8.07 -30.76
CA VAL A 544 -0.70 -9.37 -30.34
C VAL A 544 -1.00 -10.45 -31.40
N ARG A 545 -2.19 -10.43 -32.01
CA ARG A 545 -2.57 -11.36 -33.09
C ARG A 545 -1.76 -11.10 -34.36
N ASN A 546 -1.52 -9.84 -34.73
CA ASN A 546 -0.62 -9.46 -35.83
C ASN A 546 0.84 -9.80 -35.54
N LEU A 547 1.31 -9.66 -34.28
CA LEU A 547 2.66 -10.04 -33.88
C LEU A 547 2.85 -11.56 -33.96
N ARG A 548 1.88 -12.34 -33.47
CA ARG A 548 1.88 -13.81 -33.60
C ARG A 548 1.80 -14.25 -35.05
N GLN A 549 1.00 -13.59 -35.90
CA GLN A 549 0.97 -13.86 -37.34
C GLN A 549 2.28 -13.49 -38.04
N ARG A 550 2.92 -12.36 -37.70
CA ARG A 550 4.27 -12.01 -38.23
C ARG A 550 5.32 -13.01 -37.80
N LEU A 551 5.36 -13.42 -36.53
CA LEU A 551 6.33 -14.41 -36.05
C LEU A 551 6.09 -15.80 -36.69
N THR A 552 4.82 -16.17 -36.93
CA THR A 552 4.47 -17.42 -37.62
C THR A 552 4.81 -17.36 -39.10
N ALA A 553 4.60 -16.21 -39.77
CA ALA A 553 5.01 -16.00 -41.16
C ALA A 553 6.53 -15.97 -41.33
N GLN A 554 7.25 -15.38 -40.36
CA GLN A 554 8.71 -15.32 -40.34
C GLN A 554 9.33 -16.70 -40.03
N ALA A 555 8.69 -17.51 -39.19
CA ALA A 555 9.04 -18.91 -38.99
C ALA A 555 8.77 -19.76 -40.24
N ARG A 556 7.65 -19.54 -40.94
CA ARG A 556 7.34 -20.20 -42.22
C ARG A 556 8.32 -19.81 -43.34
N HIS A 557 8.73 -18.54 -43.41
CA HIS A 557 9.76 -18.09 -44.36
C HIS A 557 11.13 -18.72 -44.08
N ARG A 558 11.50 -18.92 -42.81
CA ARG A 558 12.71 -19.65 -42.43
C ARG A 558 12.66 -21.14 -42.78
N CYS A 559 11.48 -21.75 -42.76
CA CYS A 559 11.28 -23.15 -43.16
C CYS A 559 11.08 -23.35 -44.68
N GLN A 560 10.88 -22.29 -45.46
CA GLN A 560 10.61 -22.36 -46.91
C GLN A 560 11.78 -21.96 -47.81
N THR A 561 12.93 -21.57 -47.28
CA THR A 561 14.19 -21.50 -48.06
C THR A 561 14.77 -22.91 -48.21
N PRO A 562 14.73 -23.53 -49.39
CA PRO A 562 15.53 -24.71 -49.69
C PRO A 562 16.94 -24.21 -50.02
N HIS A 563 17.94 -24.68 -49.29
CA HIS A 563 19.31 -24.60 -49.79
C HIS A 563 19.40 -25.50 -51.03
N LEU A 564 19.35 -24.89 -52.21
CA LEU A 564 19.82 -25.47 -53.46
C LEU A 564 21.32 -25.16 -53.59
N LEU A 565 22.08 -26.26 -53.67
CA LEU A 565 23.34 -26.47 -54.42
C LEU A 565 24.59 -25.71 -53.92
N ALA A 566 25.61 -26.47 -53.48
CA ALA A 566 26.72 -26.97 -54.31
C ALA A 566 27.55 -25.79 -54.84
N THR A 567 28.77 -25.56 -54.37
CA THR A 567 29.97 -26.38 -54.61
C THR A 567 31.09 -25.92 -53.69
#